data_AF-A0A7J5WPU9-F1
#
_entry.id   AF-A0A7J5WPU9-F1
#
_cell.length_a   1.000
_cell.length_b   1.000
_cell.length_c   1.000
_cell.angle_alpha   90.00
_cell.angle_beta   90.00
_cell.angle_gamma   90.00
#
_symmetry.space_group_name_H-M   'P 1'
#
loop_
_entity.id
_entity.type
_entity.pdbx_description
1 polymer ?
#
loop_
_entity_poly.entity_id
_entity_poly.type
_entity_poly.pdbx_seq_one_letter_code
_entity_poly.pdbx_strand_id
1 'polypeptide(L)'
;MYYGSYLHLNNILDSQYPVSFEPGNEPAHDEMLFIIIHQAYELWFKQILFELDYAMGVFQKETINDNSEDLNLVRHRLHRIIKIMELLNQQVNVLDTMTPMDFLAFRNLLTPSSGFQSKQFRLIEAKLGLQLENRHQADYYKRTN
;
A
#
# COMPACT_ATOMS: atom_id res chain seq x y z
N MET A 1 12.06 -19.91 -18.60
CA MET A 1 11.34 -18.70 -18.16
C MET A 1 12.38 -17.73 -17.60
N TYR A 2 12.42 -16.47 -18.06
CA TYR A 2 13.40 -15.49 -17.60
C TYR A 2 12.84 -14.66 -16.44
N TYR A 3 13.70 -14.28 -15.49
CA TYR A 3 13.36 -13.51 -14.28
C TYR A 3 12.52 -12.26 -14.59
N GLY A 4 12.98 -11.44 -15.54
CA GLY A 4 12.31 -10.19 -15.91
C GLY A 4 10.90 -10.40 -16.47
N SER A 5 10.70 -11.47 -17.24
CA SER A 5 9.39 -11.82 -17.80
C SER A 5 8.44 -12.36 -16.73
N TYR A 6 8.93 -13.16 -15.78
CA TYR A 6 8.10 -13.71 -14.71
C TYR A 6 7.60 -12.62 -13.75
N LEU A 7 8.45 -11.66 -13.40
CA LEU A 7 8.08 -10.55 -12.50
C LEU A 7 7.47 -9.35 -13.22
N HIS A 8 7.34 -9.40 -14.55
CA HIS A 8 6.88 -8.28 -15.37
C HIS A 8 7.65 -6.98 -15.08
N LEU A 9 8.98 -7.06 -14.99
CA LEU A 9 9.81 -5.92 -14.56
C LEU A 9 9.68 -4.70 -15.45
N ASN A 10 9.37 -4.86 -16.74
CA ASN A 10 9.12 -3.72 -17.62
C ASN A 10 7.95 -2.88 -17.12
N ASN A 11 6.91 -3.48 -16.51
CA ASN A 11 5.80 -2.70 -15.96
C ASN A 11 6.22 -2.04 -14.63
N ILE A 12 6.95 -2.76 -13.79
CA ILE A 12 7.33 -2.28 -12.46
C ILE A 12 8.36 -1.15 -12.55
N LEU A 13 9.38 -1.30 -13.39
CA LEU A 13 10.53 -0.39 -13.51
C LEU A 13 10.31 0.75 -14.52
N ASP A 14 9.15 0.78 -15.19
CA ASP A 14 8.72 1.84 -16.11
C ASP A 14 7.44 2.54 -15.60
N SER A 15 7.25 2.53 -14.28
CA SER A 15 6.09 3.16 -13.62
C SER A 15 6.48 4.42 -12.83
N GLN A 16 7.73 4.89 -12.92
CA GLN A 16 8.24 6.02 -12.15
C GLN A 16 8.34 7.27 -13.04
N TYR A 17 7.39 8.18 -12.87
CA TYR A 17 7.31 9.42 -13.65
C TYR A 17 7.31 10.65 -12.72
N PRO A 18 8.49 11.16 -12.31
CA PRO A 18 8.59 12.37 -11.49
C PRO A 18 8.09 13.60 -12.26
N VAL A 19 7.10 14.30 -11.72
CA VAL A 19 6.49 15.49 -12.33
C VAL A 19 7.48 16.67 -12.34
N SER A 20 8.35 16.75 -11.33
CA SER A 20 9.39 17.80 -11.26
C SER A 20 10.39 17.73 -12.41
N PHE A 21 10.50 16.59 -13.11
CA PHE A 21 11.41 16.43 -14.25
C PHE A 21 10.75 16.81 -15.59
N GLU A 22 9.46 17.14 -15.59
CA GLU A 22 8.77 17.62 -16.78
C GLU A 22 9.25 19.03 -17.18
N PRO A 23 9.27 19.37 -18.48
CA PRO A 23 9.68 20.69 -18.95
C PRO A 23 8.85 21.82 -18.31
N GLY A 24 9.53 22.79 -17.70
CA GLY A 24 8.91 23.95 -17.04
C GLY A 24 8.85 23.85 -15.51
N ASN A 25 9.25 22.72 -14.93
CA ASN A 25 9.44 22.57 -13.48
C ASN A 25 10.92 22.64 -13.09
N GLU A 26 11.20 23.00 -11.84
CA GLU A 26 12.52 22.84 -11.24
C GLU A 26 12.70 21.38 -10.78
N PRO A 27 13.75 20.67 -11.24
CA PRO A 27 13.95 19.26 -10.90
C PRO A 27 14.14 19.03 -9.40
N ALA A 28 13.37 18.09 -8.84
CA ALA A 28 13.50 17.65 -7.46
C ALA A 28 13.90 16.18 -7.40
N HIS A 29 15.12 15.89 -6.97
CA HIS A 29 15.68 14.54 -7.02
C HIS A 29 14.91 13.53 -6.14
N ASP A 30 14.51 13.97 -4.94
CA ASP A 30 13.84 13.12 -3.95
C ASP A 30 12.40 12.73 -4.33
N GLU A 31 11.82 13.32 -5.39
CA GLU A 31 10.53 12.88 -5.90
C GLU A 31 10.57 11.42 -6.39
N MET A 32 11.70 10.97 -6.93
CA MET A 32 11.88 9.55 -7.30
C MET A 32 11.76 8.63 -6.08
N LEU A 33 12.40 9.00 -4.96
CA LEU A 33 12.29 8.27 -3.70
C LEU A 33 10.84 8.26 -3.21
N PHE A 34 10.17 9.42 -3.26
CA PHE A 34 8.77 9.56 -2.92
C PHE A 34 7.86 8.64 -3.75
N ILE A 35 8.11 8.50 -5.05
CA ILE A 35 7.34 7.57 -5.90
C ILE A 35 7.63 6.11 -5.52
N ILE A 36 8.91 5.72 -5.47
CA ILE A 36 9.31 4.32 -5.22
C ILE A 36 8.77 3.82 -3.88
N ILE A 37 8.86 4.63 -2.83
CA ILE A 37 8.43 4.21 -1.50
C ILE A 37 6.92 3.99 -1.43
N HIS A 38 6.11 4.85 -2.08
CA HIS A 38 4.66 4.66 -2.15
C HIS A 38 4.28 3.47 -3.03
N GLN A 39 4.98 3.23 -4.14
CA GLN A 39 4.78 2.03 -4.95
C GLN A 39 5.11 0.74 -4.18
N ALA A 40 6.18 0.75 -3.37
CA ALA A 40 6.50 -0.37 -2.50
C ALA A 40 5.42 -0.61 -1.43
N TYR A 41 4.87 0.45 -0.82
CA TYR A 41 3.70 0.34 0.06
C TYR A 41 2.51 -0.31 -0.65
N GLU A 42 2.16 0.14 -1.85
CA GLU A 42 1.02 -0.40 -2.61
C GLU A 42 1.20 -1.86 -3.03
N LEU A 43 2.44 -2.30 -3.33
CA LEU A 43 2.74 -3.72 -3.56
C LEU A 43 2.53 -4.56 -2.30
N TRP A 44 2.96 -4.07 -1.14
CA TRP A 44 2.73 -4.75 0.13
C TRP A 44 1.26 -4.75 0.56
N PHE A 45 0.53 -3.66 0.31
CA PHE A 45 -0.92 -3.60 0.53
C PHE A 45 -1.65 -4.63 -0.32
N LYS A 46 -1.26 -4.79 -1.59
CA LYS A 46 -1.80 -5.84 -2.46
C LYS A 46 -1.55 -7.24 -1.87
N GLN A 47 -0.35 -7.50 -1.34
CA GLN A 47 -0.05 -8.76 -0.68
C GLN A 47 -0.91 -8.97 0.57
N ILE A 48 -1.05 -7.95 1.43
CA ILE A 48 -1.90 -8.02 2.63
C ILE A 48 -3.35 -8.35 2.24
N LEU A 49 -3.90 -7.67 1.24
CA LEU A 49 -5.26 -7.92 0.75
C LEU A 49 -5.42 -9.35 0.25
N PHE A 50 -4.44 -9.87 -0.50
CA PHE A 50 -4.45 -11.25 -0.99
C PHE A 50 -4.49 -12.28 0.16
N GLU A 51 -3.73 -12.03 1.23
CA GLU A 51 -3.76 -12.89 2.43
C GLU A 51 -5.06 -12.77 3.21
N LEU A 52 -5.60 -11.55 3.35
CA LEU A 52 -6.89 -11.30 4.01
C LEU A 52 -8.05 -11.96 3.26
N ASP A 53 -8.06 -11.89 1.93
CA ASP A 53 -9.10 -12.50 1.10
C ASP A 53 -9.15 -14.02 1.30
N TYR A 54 -7.98 -14.67 1.41
CA TYR A 54 -7.93 -16.08 1.76
C TYR A 54 -8.55 -16.36 3.14
N ALA A 55 -8.14 -15.59 4.16
CA ALA A 55 -8.64 -15.77 5.52
C ALA A 55 -10.17 -15.56 5.59
N MET A 56 -10.67 -14.49 4.98
CA MET A 56 -12.11 -14.22 4.88
C MET A 56 -12.84 -15.38 4.17
N GLY A 57 -12.30 -15.92 3.08
CA GLY A 57 -12.89 -17.05 2.38
C GLY A 57 -13.00 -18.32 3.23
N VAL A 58 -12.03 -18.58 4.12
CA VAL A 58 -12.11 -19.67 5.10
C VAL A 58 -13.21 -19.41 6.14
N PHE A 59 -13.27 -18.19 6.68
CA PHE A 59 -14.25 -17.83 7.72
C PHE A 59 -15.68 -17.62 7.22
N GLN A 60 -15.88 -17.46 5.91
CA GLN A 60 -17.22 -17.38 5.29
C GLN A 60 -17.90 -18.74 5.11
N LYS A 61 -17.19 -19.85 5.34
CA LYS A 61 -17.78 -21.20 5.26
C LYS A 61 -18.81 -21.38 6.37
N GLU A 62 -19.91 -22.06 6.08
CA GLU A 62 -21.00 -22.33 7.03
C GLU A 62 -20.50 -23.12 8.25
N THR A 63 -19.57 -24.05 8.04
CA THR A 63 -18.91 -24.80 9.10
C THR A 63 -17.39 -24.72 8.93
N ILE A 64 -16.69 -24.60 10.04
CA ILE A 64 -15.23 -24.54 10.10
C ILE A 64 -14.77 -25.66 11.02
N ASN A 65 -13.93 -26.55 10.50
CA ASN A 65 -13.29 -27.57 11.31
C ASN A 65 -12.03 -26.98 11.94
N ASP A 66 -11.97 -26.94 13.28
CA ASP A 66 -10.86 -26.36 14.03
C ASP A 66 -9.51 -27.06 13.73
N ASN A 67 -9.57 -28.35 13.38
CA ASN A 67 -8.40 -29.16 13.03
C ASN A 67 -8.09 -29.19 11.53
N SER A 68 -8.72 -28.33 10.73
CA SER A 68 -8.47 -28.28 9.29
C SER A 68 -7.10 -27.68 8.96
N GLU A 69 -6.54 -28.12 7.84
CA GLU A 69 -5.36 -27.48 7.25
C GLU A 69 -5.60 -26.00 6.92
N ASP A 70 -6.84 -25.66 6.55
CA ASP A 70 -7.26 -24.28 6.25
C ASP A 70 -6.99 -23.33 7.41
N LEU A 71 -7.32 -23.69 8.65
CA LEU A 71 -7.08 -22.82 9.81
C LEU A 71 -5.59 -22.69 10.14
N ASN A 72 -4.81 -23.75 9.95
CA ASN A 72 -3.36 -23.66 10.07
C ASN A 72 -2.77 -22.68 9.04
N LEU A 73 -3.27 -22.71 7.81
CA LEU A 73 -2.91 -21.76 6.76
C LEU A 73 -3.35 -20.34 7.10
N VAL A 74 -4.56 -20.14 7.61
CA VAL A 74 -5.03 -18.83 8.08
C VAL A 74 -4.09 -18.25 9.13
N ARG A 75 -3.73 -19.02 10.17
CA ARG A 75 -2.78 -18.59 11.20
C ARG A 75 -1.44 -18.19 10.58
N HIS A 76 -0.91 -19.00 9.67
CA HIS A 76 0.36 -18.72 8.99
C HIS A 76 0.29 -17.42 8.16
N ARG A 77 -0.81 -17.20 7.42
CA ARG A 77 -1.01 -16.00 6.60
C ARG A 77 -1.20 -14.74 7.43
N LEU A 78 -1.95 -14.82 8.54
CA LEU A 78 -2.05 -13.70 9.49
C LEU A 78 -0.68 -13.36 10.10
N HIS A 79 0.12 -14.37 10.45
CA HIS A 79 1.50 -14.12 10.90
C HIS A 79 2.35 -13.44 9.81
N ARG A 80 2.19 -13.81 8.54
CA ARG A 80 2.84 -13.12 7.41
C ARG A 80 2.41 -11.66 7.30
N ILE A 81 1.12 -11.36 7.45
CA ILE A 81 0.62 -9.98 7.47
C ILE A 81 1.31 -9.17 8.57
N ILE A 82 1.47 -9.74 9.77
CA ILE A 82 2.20 -9.08 10.87
C ILE A 82 3.63 -8.73 10.45
N LYS A 83 4.35 -9.67 9.81
CA LYS A 83 5.71 -9.41 9.31
C LYS A 83 5.79 -8.36 8.22
N ILE A 84 4.79 -8.30 7.33
CA ILE A 84 4.69 -7.23 6.34
C ILE A 84 4.46 -5.89 7.04
N MET A 85 3.55 -5.81 8.02
CA MET A 85 3.29 -4.57 8.76
C MET A 85 4.53 -4.08 9.55
N GLU A 86 5.29 -5.00 10.14
CA GLU A 86 6.58 -4.67 10.78
C GLU A 86 7.56 -4.03 9.78
N LEU A 87 7.67 -4.58 8.56
CA LEU A 87 8.51 -4.01 7.49
C LEU A 87 8.00 -2.64 7.03
N LEU A 88 6.69 -2.47 6.87
CA LEU A 88 6.07 -1.21 6.49
C LEU A 88 6.34 -0.08 7.49
N ASN A 89 6.43 -0.41 8.78
CA ASN A 89 6.84 0.55 9.82
C ASN A 89 8.32 0.94 9.66
N GLN A 90 9.20 -0.01 9.37
CA GLN A 90 10.62 0.27 9.15
C GLN A 90 10.86 1.10 7.88
N GLN A 91 10.02 0.93 6.87
CA GLN A 91 10.10 1.65 5.60
C GLN A 91 9.95 3.18 5.78
N VAL A 92 9.26 3.65 6.82
CA VAL A 92 9.16 5.08 7.15
C VAL A 92 10.55 5.71 7.35
N ASN A 93 11.49 4.96 7.93
CA ASN A 93 12.87 5.45 8.15
C ASN A 93 13.60 5.78 6.84
N VAL A 94 13.19 5.16 5.72
CA VAL A 94 13.73 5.49 4.39
C VAL A 94 13.15 6.81 3.89
N LEU A 95 11.87 7.10 4.18
CA LEU A 95 11.27 8.38 3.85
C LEU A 95 11.90 9.52 4.68
N ASP A 96 12.25 9.25 5.93
CA ASP A 96 12.84 10.23 6.86
C ASP A 96 14.24 10.72 6.41
N THR A 97 14.86 10.06 5.43
CA THR A 97 16.12 10.54 4.83
C THR A 97 15.89 11.74 3.90
N MET A 98 14.67 11.96 3.43
CA MET A 98 14.29 13.14 2.64
C MET A 98 14.06 14.32 3.58
N THR A 99 14.76 15.43 3.34
CA THR A 99 14.59 16.60 4.20
C THR A 99 13.25 17.30 3.92
N PRO A 100 12.69 18.03 4.89
CA PRO A 100 11.49 18.83 4.65
C PRO A 100 11.67 19.85 3.51
N MET A 101 12.88 20.38 3.31
CA MET A 101 13.18 21.32 2.23
C MET A 101 13.12 20.63 0.86
N ASP A 102 13.69 19.43 0.75
CA ASP A 102 13.64 18.63 -0.48
C ASP A 102 12.20 18.22 -0.80
N PHE A 103 11.42 17.84 0.22
CA PHE A 103 9.99 17.57 0.04
C PHE A 103 9.22 18.80 -0.46
N LEU A 104 9.49 19.98 0.11
CA LEU A 104 8.83 21.23 -0.30
C LEU A 104 9.12 21.59 -1.77
N ALA A 105 10.25 21.17 -2.33
CA ALA A 105 10.64 21.47 -3.71
C ALA A 105 9.63 20.90 -4.73
N PHE A 106 9.01 19.75 -4.46
CA PHE A 106 8.02 19.13 -5.37
C PHE A 106 6.62 19.01 -4.79
N ARG A 107 6.41 19.28 -3.50
CA ARG A 107 5.10 19.14 -2.82
C ARG A 107 3.95 19.81 -3.56
N ASN A 108 4.15 20.99 -4.13
CA ASN A 108 3.09 21.74 -4.82
C ASN A 108 2.64 21.07 -6.12
N LEU A 109 3.52 20.27 -6.75
CA LEU A 109 3.22 19.53 -7.98
C LEU A 109 2.30 18.33 -7.72
N LEU A 110 2.23 17.85 -6.47
CA LEU A 110 1.42 16.70 -6.10
C LEU A 110 -0.07 17.05 -5.93
N THR A 111 -0.44 18.32 -5.82
CA THR A 111 -1.83 18.74 -5.61
C THR A 111 -2.70 18.39 -6.83
N PRO A 112 -3.87 17.73 -6.67
CA PRO A 112 -4.61 17.42 -5.45
C PRO A 112 -4.37 16.01 -4.86
N SER A 113 -3.41 15.26 -5.40
CA SER A 113 -3.14 13.87 -4.99
C SER A 113 -2.68 13.77 -3.54
N SER A 114 -3.21 12.81 -2.79
CA SER A 114 -2.81 12.56 -1.40
C SER A 114 -2.94 11.09 -0.99
N GLY A 115 -2.23 10.70 0.07
CA GLY A 115 -2.34 9.35 0.66
C GLY A 115 -3.77 8.99 1.12
N PHE A 116 -4.67 9.97 1.29
CA PHE A 116 -6.09 9.70 1.55
C PHE A 116 -6.79 8.96 0.41
N GLN A 117 -6.23 9.02 -0.80
CA GLN A 117 -6.75 8.36 -2.00
C GLN A 117 -6.20 6.93 -2.19
N SER A 118 -5.38 6.40 -1.26
CA SER A 118 -4.94 5.00 -1.34
C SER A 118 -6.12 4.05 -1.13
N LYS A 119 -6.65 3.52 -2.24
CA LYS A 119 -7.77 2.58 -2.24
C LYS A 119 -7.43 1.30 -1.48
N GLN A 120 -6.23 0.75 -1.66
CA GLN A 120 -5.83 -0.51 -1.01
C GLN A 120 -5.73 -0.33 0.51
N PHE A 121 -5.18 0.78 0.98
CA PHE A 121 -5.16 1.07 2.41
C PHE A 121 -6.57 1.11 3.02
N ARG A 122 -7.53 1.76 2.33
CA ARG A 122 -8.94 1.78 2.78
C ARG A 122 -9.59 0.41 2.77
N LEU A 123 -9.29 -0.42 1.78
CA LEU A 123 -9.79 -1.80 1.71
C LEU A 123 -9.24 -2.64 2.87
N ILE A 124 -7.97 -2.45 3.26
CA ILE A 124 -7.37 -3.14 4.41
C ILE A 124 -8.10 -2.74 5.70
N GLU A 125 -8.26 -1.43 5.96
CA GLU A 125 -8.99 -0.93 7.13
C GLU A 125 -10.42 -1.50 7.20
N ALA A 126 -11.14 -1.51 6.08
CA ALA A 126 -12.51 -2.03 6.01
C ALA A 126 -12.57 -3.55 6.24
N LYS A 127 -11.68 -4.33 5.61
CA LYS A 127 -11.61 -5.80 5.78
C LYS A 127 -11.22 -6.21 7.19
N LEU A 128 -10.42 -5.40 7.88
CA LEU A 128 -10.08 -5.59 9.29
C LEU A 128 -11.17 -5.11 10.26
N GLY A 129 -12.26 -4.52 9.75
CA GLY A 129 -13.45 -4.20 10.54
C GLY A 129 -13.56 -2.74 11.03
N LEU A 130 -12.79 -1.79 10.49
CA LEU A 130 -12.95 -0.37 10.83
C LEU A 130 -14.27 0.18 10.28
N GLN A 131 -15.27 0.30 11.16
CA GLN A 131 -16.59 0.85 10.86
C GLN A 131 -16.52 2.34 10.48
N LEU A 132 -17.46 2.79 9.65
CA LEU A 132 -17.49 4.16 9.12
C LEU A 132 -17.69 5.20 10.23
N GLU A 133 -18.54 4.91 11.22
CA GLU A 133 -18.78 5.77 12.39
C GLU A 133 -17.52 6.00 13.24
N ASN A 134 -16.59 5.05 13.23
CA ASN A 134 -15.35 5.13 14.00
C ASN A 134 -14.24 5.88 13.24
N ARG A 135 -14.50 6.34 12.01
CA ARG A 135 -13.55 7.13 11.23
C ARG A 135 -13.67 8.60 11.58
N HIS A 136 -12.53 9.24 11.85
CA HIS A 136 -12.47 10.69 11.98
C HIS A 136 -12.90 11.35 10.66
N GLN A 137 -13.86 12.29 10.74
CA GLN A 137 -14.46 12.97 9.57
C GLN A 137 -15.06 12.01 8.51
N ALA A 138 -16.00 11.16 8.94
CA ALA A 138 -16.67 10.15 8.11
C ALA A 138 -17.22 10.66 6.75
N ASP A 139 -17.59 11.94 6.63
CA ASP A 139 -18.12 12.51 5.39
C ASP A 139 -17.10 12.61 4.24
N TYR A 140 -15.80 12.63 4.54
CA TYR A 140 -14.76 12.60 3.50
C TYR A 140 -14.71 11.26 2.76
N TYR A 141 -15.15 10.18 3.41
CA TYR A 141 -15.15 8.82 2.86
C TYR A 141 -16.35 8.54 1.94
N LYS A 142 -17.39 9.38 1.97
CA LYS A 142 -18.57 9.27 1.10
C LYS A 142 -18.34 9.83 -0.30
N ARG A 143 -17.24 10.55 -0.53
CA ARG A 143 -16.97 11.30 -1.77
C ARG A 143 -15.87 10.71 -2.65
N THR A 144 -15.16 9.69 -2.18
CA THR A 144 -14.20 8.90 -2.97
C THR A 144 -14.90 7.72 -3.62
N ASN A 145 -15.50 7.95 -4.80
CA ASN A 145 -16.00 6.93 -5.72
C ASN A 145 -15.20 6.99 -7.02
#